data_AF-W9GSM8-F1
#
_entry.id   AF-W9GSM8-F1
#
_cell.length_a   1.000
_cell.length_b   1.000
_cell.length_c   1.000
_cell.angle_alpha   90.00
_cell.angle_beta   90.00
_cell.angle_gamma   90.00
#
_symmetry.space_group_name_H-M   'P 1'
#
loop_
_entity.id
_entity.type
_entity.pdbx_description
1 polymer ?
#
loop_
_entity_poly.entity_id
_entity_poly.type
_entity_poly.pdbx_seq_one_letter_code
_entity_poly.pdbx_strand_id
1 'polypeptide(L)'
;MFNIHLIREPWRDIPTAKALQRLAEEIKESEGRDPNDNELRDLTGLSIERVRQLRYVVTLPDEWQDYIREETIPLNFFWELKKNVIDALRNNRPAILDQYGQERVSSAFVQKRLDQVITDTVSLRKVSPIIKFAAQDAASNGTGESALDTSIRDLIEKPEATIDDAYEETVQMMVEVDKLGRRTSTMVAVFARLLTQTAGTPDYEEVRRLGRELITQVTALIDANEQRG
;
A
#
# COMPACT_ATOMS: atom_id res chain seq x y z
N MET A 1 -29.49 -17.17 41.81
CA MET A 1 -29.44 -17.39 40.35
C MET A 1 -28.02 -17.04 39.93
N PHE A 2 -27.16 -18.04 39.73
CA PHE A 2 -25.74 -17.82 39.45
C PHE A 2 -25.54 -17.68 37.95
N ASN A 3 -25.23 -16.46 37.50
CA ASN A 3 -24.72 -16.21 36.15
C ASN A 3 -23.26 -16.65 36.12
N ILE A 4 -23.02 -17.93 35.86
CA ILE A 4 -21.68 -18.37 35.46
C ILE A 4 -21.50 -17.86 34.03
N HIS A 5 -20.93 -16.66 33.90
CA HIS A 5 -20.29 -16.27 32.65
C HIS A 5 -19.10 -17.22 32.47
N LEU A 6 -19.33 -18.33 31.76
CA LEU A 6 -18.30 -19.15 31.16
C LEU A 6 -17.57 -18.25 30.15
N ILE A 7 -16.64 -17.44 30.66
CA ILE A 7 -15.63 -16.78 29.85
C ILE A 7 -14.77 -17.91 29.32
N ARG A 8 -15.14 -18.45 28.15
CA ARG A 8 -14.22 -19.29 27.37
C ARG A 8 -13.05 -18.38 27.04
N GLU A 9 -11.89 -18.64 27.62
CA GLU A 9 -10.67 -18.00 27.15
C GLU A 9 -10.58 -18.24 25.64
N PRO A 10 -10.44 -17.16 24.85
CA PRO A 10 -10.29 -17.31 23.41
C PRO A 10 -9.06 -18.17 23.15
N TRP A 11 -9.21 -19.15 22.25
CA TRP A 11 -8.08 -19.98 21.84
C TRP A 11 -6.99 -19.09 21.24
N ARG A 12 -5.74 -19.38 21.60
CA ARG A 12 -4.57 -18.70 21.02
C ARG A 12 -4.49 -18.93 19.51
N ASP A 13 -3.90 -17.98 18.80
CA ASP A 13 -3.82 -17.96 17.33
C ASP A 13 -3.20 -19.24 16.75
N ILE A 14 -2.01 -19.63 17.22
CA ILE A 14 -1.28 -20.80 16.67
C ILE A 14 -2.03 -22.13 16.88
N PRO A 15 -2.52 -22.48 18.09
CA PRO A 15 -3.33 -23.69 18.27
C PRO A 15 -4.57 -23.72 17.39
N THR A 16 -5.26 -22.58 17.25
CA THR A 16 -6.46 -22.48 16.40
C THR A 16 -6.10 -22.68 14.93
N ALA A 17 -4.99 -22.11 14.48
CA ALA A 17 -4.51 -22.26 13.11
C ALA A 17 -4.17 -23.72 12.78
N LYS A 18 -3.50 -24.42 13.71
CA LYS A 18 -3.19 -25.86 13.57
C LYS A 18 -4.46 -26.73 13.57
N ALA A 19 -5.45 -26.41 14.39
CA ALA A 19 -6.73 -27.11 14.39
C ALA A 19 -7.50 -26.91 13.07
N LEU A 20 -7.51 -25.68 12.54
CA LEU A 20 -8.10 -25.35 11.25
C LEU A 20 -7.39 -26.08 10.09
N GLN A 21 -6.06 -26.19 10.16
CA GLN A 21 -5.28 -26.94 9.17
C GLN A 21 -5.63 -28.44 9.19
N ARG A 22 -5.69 -29.06 10.38
CA ARG A 22 -6.09 -30.47 10.50
C ARG A 22 -7.49 -30.73 9.96
N LEU A 23 -8.44 -29.85 10.27
CA LEU A 23 -9.79 -29.93 9.72
C LEU A 23 -9.75 -29.86 8.18
N ALA A 24 -8.92 -28.98 7.61
CA ALA A 24 -8.79 -28.87 6.17
C ALA A 24 -8.17 -30.12 5.53
N GLU A 25 -7.19 -30.75 6.21
CA GLU A 25 -6.58 -32.02 5.80
C GLU A 25 -7.59 -33.17 5.85
N GLU A 26 -8.39 -33.29 6.90
CA GLU A 26 -9.45 -34.32 7.02
C GLU A 26 -10.52 -34.19 5.91
N ILE A 27 -10.92 -32.96 5.57
CA ILE A 27 -11.84 -32.72 4.45
C ILE A 27 -11.19 -33.10 3.13
N LYS A 28 -9.91 -32.79 2.94
CA LYS A 28 -9.16 -33.18 1.75
C LYS A 28 -9.05 -34.69 1.59
N GLU A 29 -8.79 -35.41 2.68
CA GLU A 29 -8.72 -36.87 2.68
C GLU A 29 -10.07 -37.52 2.38
N SER A 30 -11.16 -36.94 2.88
CA SER A 30 -12.52 -37.48 2.69
C SER A 30 -13.15 -37.11 1.34
N GLU A 31 -12.95 -35.89 0.84
CA GLU A 31 -13.60 -35.38 -0.37
C GLU A 31 -12.66 -35.30 -1.60
N GLY A 32 -11.37 -35.56 -1.42
CA GLY A 32 -10.37 -35.52 -2.50
C GLY A 32 -10.06 -34.11 -3.02
N ARG A 33 -10.48 -33.05 -2.31
CA ARG A 33 -10.27 -31.65 -2.70
C ARG A 33 -9.96 -30.78 -1.48
N ASP A 34 -9.20 -29.70 -1.69
CA ASP A 34 -8.97 -28.72 -0.63
C ASP A 34 -10.28 -27.94 -0.35
N PRO A 35 -10.68 -27.77 0.93
CA PRO A 35 -11.84 -26.95 1.26
C PRO A 35 -11.58 -25.47 1.00
N ASN A 36 -12.61 -24.77 0.55
CA ASN A 36 -12.55 -23.32 0.35
C ASN A 36 -12.83 -22.55 1.65
N ASP A 37 -12.53 -21.24 1.67
CA ASP A 37 -12.69 -20.41 2.86
C ASP A 37 -14.15 -20.34 3.37
N ASN A 38 -15.15 -20.44 2.48
CA ASN A 38 -16.56 -20.40 2.88
C ASN A 38 -16.97 -21.70 3.58
N GLU A 39 -16.49 -22.84 3.10
CA GLU A 39 -16.75 -24.14 3.73
C GLU A 39 -16.15 -24.19 5.14
N LEU A 40 -14.89 -23.74 5.27
CA LEU A 40 -14.24 -23.66 6.57
C LEU A 40 -14.93 -22.65 7.51
N ARG A 41 -15.41 -21.53 6.98
CA ARG A 41 -16.25 -20.57 7.74
C ARG A 41 -17.51 -21.25 8.26
N ASP A 42 -18.23 -21.95 7.39
CA ASP A 42 -19.52 -22.58 7.72
C ASP A 42 -19.36 -23.70 8.75
N LEU A 43 -18.25 -24.45 8.70
CA LEU A 43 -17.93 -25.53 9.65
C LEU A 43 -17.41 -25.02 11.00
N THR A 44 -16.65 -23.93 11.02
CA THR A 44 -15.98 -23.45 12.25
C THR A 44 -16.70 -22.31 12.94
N GLY A 45 -17.63 -21.63 12.25
CA GLY A 45 -18.28 -20.41 12.73
C GLY A 45 -17.35 -19.19 12.81
N LEU A 46 -16.10 -19.31 12.37
CA LEU A 46 -15.15 -18.20 12.27
C LEU A 46 -15.52 -17.28 11.11
N SER A 47 -15.17 -15.99 11.17
CA SER A 47 -15.33 -15.10 10.01
C SER A 47 -14.40 -15.53 8.87
N ILE A 48 -14.76 -15.23 7.61
CA ILE A 48 -13.91 -15.52 6.44
C ILE A 48 -12.51 -14.93 6.61
N GLU A 49 -12.43 -13.70 7.09
CA GLU A 49 -11.15 -13.04 7.32
C GLU A 49 -10.31 -13.78 8.36
N ARG A 50 -10.95 -14.25 9.44
CA ARG A 50 -10.26 -15.03 10.47
C ARG A 50 -9.78 -16.38 9.93
N VAL A 51 -10.57 -17.06 9.10
CA VAL A 51 -10.16 -18.29 8.40
C VAL A 51 -8.92 -18.03 7.56
N ARG A 52 -8.92 -16.97 6.75
CA ARG A 52 -7.78 -16.59 5.89
C ARG A 52 -6.51 -16.28 6.69
N GLN A 53 -6.65 -15.53 7.77
CA GLN A 53 -5.54 -15.21 8.67
C GLN A 53 -4.91 -16.46 9.28
N LEU A 54 -5.74 -17.37 9.81
CA LEU A 54 -5.27 -18.61 10.42
C LEU A 54 -4.62 -19.54 9.40
N ARG A 55 -5.19 -19.64 8.19
CA ARG A 55 -4.58 -20.38 7.07
C ARG A 55 -3.25 -19.76 6.63
N TYR A 56 -3.12 -18.44 6.68
CA TYR A 56 -1.87 -17.78 6.32
C TYR A 56 -0.77 -18.04 7.35
N VAL A 57 -1.11 -18.02 8.64
CA VAL A 57 -0.12 -18.17 9.72
C VAL A 57 0.63 -19.49 9.67
N VAL A 58 -0.01 -20.60 9.28
CA VAL A 58 0.67 -21.90 9.13
C VAL A 58 1.66 -21.96 7.97
N THR A 59 1.63 -20.96 7.07
CA THR A 59 2.58 -20.82 5.96
C THR A 59 3.80 -19.97 6.30
N LEU A 60 3.80 -19.32 7.47
CA LEU A 60 4.92 -18.49 7.93
C LEU A 60 6.09 -19.36 8.40
N PRO A 61 7.34 -18.84 8.35
CA PRO A 61 8.49 -19.48 8.97
C PRO A 61 8.24 -19.81 10.45
N ASP A 62 8.81 -20.91 10.95
CA ASP A 62 8.62 -21.38 12.33
C ASP A 62 8.98 -20.30 13.36
N GLU A 63 10.06 -19.56 13.13
CA GLU A 63 10.48 -18.43 13.97
C GLU A 63 9.37 -17.37 14.13
N TRP A 64 8.65 -17.04 13.05
CA TRP A 64 7.57 -16.05 13.10
C TRP A 64 6.31 -16.62 13.73
N GLN A 65 6.05 -17.93 13.56
CA GLN A 65 4.98 -18.60 14.30
C GLN A 65 5.28 -18.61 15.80
N ASP A 66 6.55 -18.71 16.20
CA ASP A 66 6.96 -18.61 17.60
C ASP A 66 6.76 -17.17 18.13
N TYR A 67 7.09 -16.12 17.36
CA TYR A 67 6.76 -14.73 17.73
C TYR A 67 5.27 -14.49 17.99
N ILE A 68 4.39 -15.14 17.22
CA ILE A 68 2.94 -15.10 17.44
C ILE A 68 2.55 -15.88 18.70
N ARG A 69 3.16 -17.05 18.92
CA ARG A 69 2.88 -17.90 20.08
C ARG A 69 3.26 -17.24 21.40
N GLU A 70 4.39 -16.53 21.40
CA GLU A 70 4.95 -15.80 22.54
C GLU A 70 4.37 -14.40 22.70
N GLU A 71 3.41 -14.02 21.83
CA GLU A 71 2.75 -12.71 21.82
C GLU A 71 3.72 -11.52 21.62
N THR A 72 4.95 -11.78 21.14
CA THR A 72 5.94 -10.76 20.79
C THR A 72 5.49 -9.92 19.59
N ILE A 73 4.94 -10.59 18.57
CA ILE A 73 4.36 -9.95 17.39
C ILE A 73 2.97 -10.54 17.15
N PRO A 74 1.89 -9.74 17.15
CA PRO A 74 0.54 -10.27 16.98
C PRO A 74 0.35 -10.83 15.56
N LEU A 75 -0.47 -11.88 15.41
CA LEU A 75 -0.86 -12.45 14.11
C LEU A 75 -1.34 -11.37 13.13
N ASN A 76 -2.07 -10.37 13.64
CA ASN A 76 -2.59 -9.27 12.83
C ASN A 76 -1.48 -8.47 12.13
N PHE A 77 -0.29 -8.36 12.73
CA PHE A 77 0.85 -7.70 12.10
C PHE A 77 1.24 -8.42 10.80
N PHE A 78 1.43 -9.74 10.85
CA PHE A 78 1.82 -10.52 9.68
C PHE A 78 0.74 -10.49 8.59
N TRP A 79 -0.53 -10.48 8.98
CA TRP A 79 -1.65 -10.33 8.05
C TRP A 79 -1.65 -8.97 7.35
N GLU A 80 -1.50 -7.87 8.10
CA GLU A 80 -1.43 -6.53 7.56
C GLU A 80 -0.16 -6.34 6.70
N LEU A 81 0.97 -6.96 7.07
CA LEU A 81 2.20 -6.97 6.29
C LEU A 81 1.99 -7.65 4.94
N LYS A 82 1.38 -8.84 4.93
CA LYS A 82 1.04 -9.55 3.69
C LYS A 82 0.15 -8.69 2.80
N LYS A 83 -0.95 -8.16 3.35
CA LYS A 83 -1.99 -7.47 2.59
C LYS A 83 -1.55 -6.09 2.07
N ASN A 84 -0.92 -5.28 2.92
CA ASN A 84 -0.64 -3.89 2.60
C ASN A 84 0.76 -3.64 2.04
N VAL A 85 1.66 -4.61 2.20
CA VAL A 85 3.03 -4.50 1.65
C VAL A 85 3.22 -5.53 0.55
N ILE A 86 3.17 -6.83 0.85
CA ILE A 86 3.55 -7.88 -0.12
C ILE A 86 2.57 -7.94 -1.30
N ASP A 87 1.27 -8.08 -1.02
CA ASP A 87 0.24 -8.14 -2.06
C ASP A 87 0.13 -6.80 -2.81
N ALA A 88 0.34 -5.68 -2.11
CA ALA A 88 0.35 -4.36 -2.72
C ALA A 88 1.51 -4.20 -3.72
N LEU A 89 2.74 -4.56 -3.33
CA LEU A 89 3.92 -4.56 -4.20
C LEU A 89 3.71 -5.50 -5.38
N ARG A 90 3.28 -6.74 -5.14
CA ARG A 90 3.05 -7.74 -6.18
C ARG A 90 2.09 -7.23 -7.27
N ASN A 91 1.01 -6.58 -6.87
CA ASN A 91 -0.05 -6.16 -7.79
C ASN A 91 0.23 -4.82 -8.49
N ASN A 92 1.00 -3.92 -7.88
CA ASN A 92 1.14 -2.54 -8.36
C ASN A 92 2.58 -2.19 -8.76
N ARG A 93 3.59 -2.76 -8.09
CA ARG A 93 5.02 -2.49 -8.31
C ARG A 93 5.85 -3.80 -8.29
N PRO A 94 5.55 -4.79 -9.16
CA PRO A 94 6.20 -6.10 -9.11
C PRO A 94 7.72 -6.04 -9.27
N ALA A 95 8.25 -5.09 -10.07
CA ALA A 95 9.69 -4.91 -10.25
C ALA A 95 10.46 -4.69 -8.94
N ILE A 96 9.87 -3.97 -7.98
CA ILE A 96 10.48 -3.78 -6.65
C ILE A 96 10.46 -5.10 -5.88
N LEU A 97 9.34 -5.84 -5.92
CA LEU A 97 9.25 -7.13 -5.23
C LEU A 97 10.23 -8.17 -5.82
N ASP A 98 10.40 -8.18 -7.14
CA ASP A 98 11.32 -9.07 -7.84
C ASP A 98 12.79 -8.75 -7.53
N GLN A 99 13.11 -7.47 -7.34
CA GLN A 99 14.46 -7.02 -6.98
C GLN A 99 14.90 -7.52 -5.59
N TYR A 100 14.04 -7.44 -4.58
CA TYR A 100 14.39 -7.81 -3.20
C TYR A 100 14.01 -9.24 -2.84
N GLY A 101 12.95 -9.77 -3.46
CA GLY A 101 12.29 -11.00 -3.05
C GLY A 101 11.35 -10.80 -1.87
N GLN A 102 10.25 -11.56 -1.85
CA GLN A 102 9.22 -11.48 -0.81
C GLN A 102 9.77 -11.71 0.60
N GLU A 103 10.71 -12.64 0.76
CA GLU A 103 11.30 -12.99 2.05
C GLU A 103 12.07 -11.81 2.63
N ARG A 104 12.96 -11.18 1.86
CA ARG A 104 13.73 -10.03 2.30
C ARG A 104 12.84 -8.85 2.68
N VAL A 105 11.81 -8.56 1.88
CA VAL A 105 10.84 -7.50 2.20
C VAL A 105 10.13 -7.82 3.52
N SER A 106 9.63 -9.04 3.68
CA SER A 106 8.92 -9.45 4.90
C SER A 106 9.83 -9.36 6.14
N SER A 107 11.05 -9.88 6.04
CA SER A 107 12.04 -9.85 7.13
C SER A 107 12.43 -8.42 7.53
N ALA A 108 12.56 -7.50 6.57
CA ALA A 108 12.86 -6.09 6.88
C ALA A 108 11.76 -5.45 7.75
N PHE A 109 10.49 -5.68 7.42
CA PHE A 109 9.37 -5.15 8.22
C PHE A 109 9.24 -5.85 9.58
N VAL A 110 9.51 -7.16 9.64
CA VAL A 110 9.53 -7.90 10.91
C VAL A 110 10.66 -7.37 11.81
N GLN A 111 11.85 -7.13 11.26
CA GLN A 111 12.97 -6.57 12.01
C GLN A 111 12.64 -5.17 12.53
N LYS A 112 12.05 -4.30 11.72
CA LYS A 112 11.56 -2.98 12.17
C LYS A 112 10.54 -3.07 13.31
N ARG A 113 9.72 -4.12 13.33
CA ARG A 113 8.78 -4.37 14.43
C ARG A 113 9.50 -4.79 15.71
N LEU A 114 10.50 -5.65 15.61
CA LEU A 114 11.35 -6.04 16.74
C LEU A 114 12.12 -4.83 17.30
N ASP A 115 12.64 -3.99 16.42
CA ASP A 115 13.41 -2.77 16.75
C ASP A 115 12.52 -1.60 17.22
N GLN A 116 11.20 -1.81 17.36
CA GLN A 116 10.21 -0.81 17.77
C GLN A 116 10.11 0.41 16.84
N VAL A 117 10.58 0.31 15.60
CA VAL A 117 10.36 1.31 14.54
C VAL A 117 8.90 1.29 14.08
N ILE A 118 8.32 0.09 13.97
CA ILE A 118 6.88 -0.09 13.71
C ILE A 118 6.17 -0.47 15.02
N THR A 119 5.63 0.52 15.72
CA THR A 119 5.03 0.34 17.06
C THR A 119 3.59 -0.15 17.04
N ASP A 120 2.87 -0.01 15.92
CA ASP A 120 1.50 -0.45 15.75
C ASP A 120 1.25 -1.18 14.42
N THR A 121 0.22 -2.02 14.36
CA THR A 121 -0.14 -2.77 13.13
C THR A 121 -0.92 -1.92 12.12
N VAL A 122 -1.47 -0.78 12.55
CA VAL A 122 -2.34 0.07 11.71
C VAL A 122 -1.50 0.91 10.75
N SER A 123 -0.28 1.30 11.14
CA SER A 123 0.68 2.02 10.30
C SER A 123 0.97 1.29 9.00
N LEU A 124 1.01 -0.05 8.98
CA LEU A 124 1.18 -0.85 7.76
C LEU A 124 0.12 -0.55 6.69
N ARG A 125 -1.09 -0.11 7.08
CA ARG A 125 -2.15 0.27 6.15
C ARG A 125 -1.80 1.51 5.33
N LYS A 126 -0.88 2.35 5.79
CA LYS A 126 -0.36 3.52 5.06
C LYS A 126 0.55 3.12 3.90
N VAL A 127 1.18 1.95 3.96
CA VAL A 127 2.10 1.47 2.91
C VAL A 127 1.37 1.18 1.59
N SER A 128 0.16 0.61 1.65
CA SER A 128 -0.59 0.29 0.43
C SER A 128 -0.96 1.54 -0.41
N PRO A 129 -1.46 2.65 0.18
CA PRO A 129 -1.60 3.92 -0.51
C PRO A 129 -0.32 4.44 -1.18
N ILE A 130 0.82 4.39 -0.49
CA ILE A 130 2.13 4.81 -1.03
C ILE A 130 2.44 4.03 -2.31
N ILE A 131 2.36 2.69 -2.24
CA ILE A 131 2.63 1.80 -3.38
C ILE A 131 1.67 2.06 -4.54
N LYS A 132 0.37 2.19 -4.26
CA LYS A 132 -0.64 2.44 -5.31
C LYS A 132 -0.43 3.77 -6.00
N PHE A 133 -0.08 4.81 -5.23
CA PHE A 133 0.17 6.13 -5.79
C PHE A 133 1.48 6.14 -6.60
N ALA A 134 2.54 5.47 -6.13
CA ALA A 134 3.75 5.26 -6.91
C ALA A 134 3.47 4.55 -8.25
N ALA A 135 2.53 3.59 -8.28
CA ALA A 135 2.13 2.92 -9.53
C ALA A 135 1.33 3.85 -10.46
N GLN A 136 0.45 4.69 -9.91
CA GLN A 136 -0.30 5.67 -10.70
C GLN A 136 0.61 6.74 -11.31
N ASP A 137 1.59 7.23 -10.53
CA ASP A 137 2.59 8.21 -10.96
C ASP A 137 3.43 7.65 -12.12
N ALA A 138 3.98 6.44 -11.96
CA ALA A 138 4.75 5.76 -13.00
C ALA A 138 3.95 5.45 -14.27
N ALA A 139 2.65 5.19 -14.15
CA ALA A 139 1.78 5.01 -15.31
C ALA A 139 1.50 6.34 -16.02
N SER A 140 1.45 7.45 -15.27
CA SER A 140 1.11 8.78 -15.80
C SER A 140 2.31 9.47 -16.47
N ASN A 141 3.52 9.24 -15.97
CA ASN A 141 4.75 9.84 -16.51
C ASN A 141 5.38 9.04 -17.66
N GLY A 142 4.92 7.81 -17.92
CA GLY A 142 5.36 6.98 -19.04
C GLY A 142 6.75 6.36 -18.89
N THR A 143 7.47 6.63 -17.80
CA THR A 143 8.83 6.10 -17.57
C THR A 143 8.83 4.75 -16.86
N GLY A 144 7.69 4.37 -16.25
CA GLY A 144 7.60 3.16 -15.42
C GLY A 144 8.23 3.32 -14.02
N GLU A 145 8.81 4.48 -13.73
CA GLU A 145 9.42 4.81 -12.45
C GLU A 145 8.63 5.89 -11.73
N SER A 146 8.65 5.87 -10.40
CA SER A 146 8.10 6.95 -9.57
C SER A 146 9.16 7.45 -8.61
N ALA A 147 9.12 8.75 -8.29
CA ALA A 147 9.95 9.31 -7.24
C ALA A 147 9.76 8.57 -5.90
N LEU A 148 8.56 8.04 -5.66
CA LEU A 148 8.20 7.28 -4.46
C LEU A 148 8.76 5.86 -4.43
N ASP A 149 9.31 5.36 -5.54
CA ASP A 149 10.02 4.08 -5.53
C ASP A 149 11.22 4.13 -4.59
N THR A 150 11.87 5.31 -4.49
CA THR A 150 12.96 5.53 -3.53
C THR A 150 12.46 5.41 -2.09
N SER A 151 11.33 6.03 -1.75
CA SER A 151 10.74 5.93 -0.40
C SER A 151 10.33 4.49 -0.08
N ILE A 152 9.80 3.74 -1.06
CA ILE A 152 9.47 2.31 -0.89
C ILE A 152 10.74 1.48 -0.66
N ARG A 153 11.82 1.73 -1.42
CA ARG A 153 13.11 1.05 -1.24
C ARG A 153 13.74 1.38 0.11
N ASP A 154 13.67 2.64 0.53
CA ASP A 154 14.15 3.10 1.83
C ASP A 154 13.44 2.39 2.98
N LEU A 155 12.13 2.18 2.88
CA LEU A 155 11.37 1.37 3.86
C LEU A 155 11.84 -0.09 3.92
N ILE A 156 12.49 -0.62 2.89
CA ILE A 156 13.02 -1.99 2.87
C ILE A 156 14.48 -2.03 3.33
N GLU A 157 15.29 -1.04 2.95
CA GLU A 157 16.75 -1.05 3.12
C GLU A 157 17.23 -0.38 4.40
N LYS A 158 16.60 0.73 4.81
CA LYS A 158 17.03 1.54 5.95
C LYS A 158 16.28 1.10 7.20
N PRO A 159 16.93 0.49 8.21
CA PRO A 159 16.24 -0.02 9.41
C PRO A 159 15.43 1.05 10.15
N GLU A 160 15.93 2.29 10.19
CA GLU A 160 15.35 3.44 10.88
C GLU A 160 14.22 4.15 10.12
N ALA A 161 14.07 3.90 8.81
CA ALA A 161 13.04 4.57 8.01
C ALA A 161 11.63 4.20 8.53
N THR A 162 10.83 5.21 8.86
CA THR A 162 9.48 5.00 9.38
C THR A 162 8.43 5.05 8.27
N ILE A 163 7.32 4.33 8.47
CA ILE A 163 6.19 4.35 7.53
C ILE A 163 5.53 5.74 7.52
N ASP A 164 5.56 6.44 8.65
CA ASP A 164 4.96 7.77 8.77
C ASP A 164 5.71 8.80 7.94
N ASP A 165 7.05 8.81 7.99
CA ASP A 165 7.86 9.72 7.17
C ASP A 165 7.61 9.49 5.67
N ALA A 166 7.61 8.23 5.23
CA ALA A 166 7.35 7.88 3.83
C ALA A 166 5.90 8.23 3.41
N TYR A 167 4.95 8.12 4.33
CA TYR A 167 3.56 8.50 4.07
C TYR A 167 3.39 10.01 3.98
N GLU A 168 4.04 10.78 4.85
CA GLU A 168 4.03 12.25 4.80
C GLU A 168 4.63 12.77 3.49
N GLU A 169 5.75 12.21 3.03
CA GLU A 169 6.33 12.54 1.72
C GLU A 169 5.34 12.28 0.58
N THR A 170 4.66 11.13 0.62
CA THR A 170 3.64 10.77 -0.37
C THR A 170 2.45 11.75 -0.35
N VAL A 171 1.93 12.07 0.83
CA VAL A 171 0.82 13.02 0.97
C VAL A 171 1.23 14.41 0.53
N GLN A 172 2.44 14.85 0.85
CA GLN A 172 2.97 16.13 0.38
C GLN A 172 3.01 16.17 -1.14
N MET A 173 3.51 15.11 -1.79
CA MET A 173 3.52 14.99 -3.25
C MET A 173 2.10 15.04 -3.84
N MET A 174 1.14 14.30 -3.27
CA MET A 174 -0.27 14.36 -3.69
C MET A 174 -0.85 15.78 -3.59
N VAL A 175 -0.58 16.48 -2.48
CA VAL A 175 -1.05 17.84 -2.25
C VAL A 175 -0.43 18.82 -3.23
N GLU A 176 0.85 18.66 -3.57
CA GLU A 176 1.53 19.49 -4.56
C GLU A 176 0.97 19.28 -5.97
N VAL A 177 0.68 18.04 -6.36
CA VAL A 177 0.03 17.71 -7.64
C VAL A 177 -1.38 18.31 -7.71
N ASP A 178 -2.20 18.15 -6.67
CA ASP A 178 -3.55 18.72 -6.65
C ASP A 178 -3.52 20.26 -6.66
N LYS A 179 -2.59 20.89 -5.94
CA LYS A 179 -2.37 22.35 -6.00
C LYS A 179 -2.00 22.80 -7.41
N LEU A 180 -1.13 22.08 -8.10
CA LEU A 180 -0.77 22.38 -9.49
C LEU A 180 -2.01 22.27 -10.41
N GLY A 181 -2.79 21.20 -10.29
CA GLY A 181 -4.02 21.01 -11.07
C GLY A 181 -5.04 22.15 -10.88
N ARG A 182 -5.26 22.59 -9.64
CA ARG A 182 -6.13 23.75 -9.34
C ARG A 182 -5.58 25.05 -9.91
N ARG A 183 -4.26 25.30 -9.79
CA ARG A 183 -3.61 26.50 -10.35
C ARG A 183 -3.72 26.54 -11.87
N THR A 184 -3.48 25.42 -12.55
CA THR A 184 -3.59 25.33 -14.01
C THR A 184 -5.03 25.59 -14.45
N SER A 185 -6.02 24.98 -13.80
CA SER A 185 -7.44 25.22 -14.07
C SER A 185 -7.83 26.69 -13.89
N THR A 186 -7.32 27.32 -12.82
CA THR A 186 -7.54 28.75 -12.56
C THR A 186 -6.90 29.63 -13.63
N MET A 187 -5.67 29.30 -14.04
CA MET A 187 -4.94 30.03 -15.08
C MET A 187 -5.69 29.97 -16.42
N VAL A 188 -6.20 28.79 -16.81
CA VAL A 188 -7.03 28.62 -18.01
C VAL A 188 -8.29 29.48 -17.94
N ALA A 189 -8.98 29.50 -16.80
CA ALA A 189 -10.16 30.33 -16.60
C ALA A 189 -9.85 31.84 -16.71
N VAL A 190 -8.70 32.28 -16.17
CA VAL A 190 -8.22 33.67 -16.28
C VAL A 190 -7.91 34.03 -17.74
N PHE A 191 -7.18 33.19 -18.47
CA PHE A 191 -6.92 33.40 -19.90
C PHE A 191 -8.22 33.49 -20.71
N ALA A 192 -9.15 32.56 -20.50
CA ALA A 192 -10.43 32.56 -21.20
C ALA A 192 -11.23 33.86 -20.95
N ARG A 193 -11.27 34.31 -19.68
CA ARG A 193 -11.91 35.57 -19.30
C ARG A 193 -11.23 36.78 -19.94
N LEU A 194 -9.91 36.88 -19.84
CA LEU A 194 -9.16 38.04 -20.36
C LEU A 194 -9.26 38.12 -21.88
N LEU A 195 -9.12 37.01 -22.61
CA LEU A 195 -9.29 36.97 -24.06
C LEU A 195 -10.69 37.45 -24.50
N THR A 196 -11.72 37.13 -23.71
CA THR A 196 -13.09 37.61 -23.98
C THR A 196 -13.23 39.10 -23.70
N GLN A 197 -12.64 39.59 -22.60
CA GLN A 197 -12.79 40.98 -22.15
C GLN A 197 -11.94 41.98 -22.96
N THR A 198 -10.80 41.55 -23.48
CA THR A 198 -9.90 42.41 -24.26
C THR A 198 -10.16 42.33 -25.76
N ALA A 199 -11.17 41.59 -26.22
CA ALA A 199 -11.48 41.45 -27.64
C ALA A 199 -11.61 42.82 -28.35
N GLY A 200 -10.79 43.04 -29.37
CA GLY A 200 -10.75 44.30 -30.13
C GLY A 200 -9.93 45.41 -29.49
N THR A 201 -9.27 45.18 -28.35
CA THR A 201 -8.33 46.11 -27.73
C THR A 201 -6.87 45.70 -27.99
N PRO A 202 -5.89 46.61 -27.88
CA PRO A 202 -4.47 46.27 -27.96
C PRO A 202 -4.03 45.20 -26.95
N ASP A 203 -4.70 45.13 -25.80
CA ASP A 203 -4.40 44.16 -24.73
C ASP A 203 -4.70 42.71 -25.15
N TYR A 204 -5.53 42.50 -26.18
CA TYR A 204 -5.83 41.16 -26.71
C TYR A 204 -4.60 40.43 -27.20
N GLU A 205 -3.75 41.12 -27.96
CA GLU A 205 -2.53 40.52 -28.50
C GLU A 205 -1.51 40.23 -27.40
N GLU A 206 -1.47 41.05 -26.35
CA GLU A 206 -0.59 40.81 -25.21
C GLU A 206 -1.04 39.57 -24.40
N VAL A 207 -2.35 39.40 -24.17
CA VAL A 207 -2.89 38.20 -23.51
C VAL A 207 -2.60 36.94 -24.35
N ARG A 208 -2.74 37.01 -25.68
CA ARG A 208 -2.35 35.89 -26.58
C ARG A 208 -0.87 35.59 -26.52
N ARG A 209 -0.02 36.62 -26.48
CA ARG A 209 1.44 36.47 -26.39
C ARG A 209 1.81 35.74 -25.10
N LEU A 210 1.28 36.18 -23.95
CA LEU A 210 1.51 35.53 -22.64
C LEU A 210 1.04 34.08 -22.61
N GLY A 211 -0.12 33.78 -23.20
CA GLY A 211 -0.62 32.41 -23.27
C GLY A 211 0.28 31.51 -24.12
N ARG A 212 0.78 32.01 -25.26
CA ARG A 212 1.73 31.28 -26.12
C ARG A 212 3.07 31.07 -25.44
N GLU A 213 3.57 32.07 -24.74
CA GLU A 213 4.83 31.98 -23.98
C GLU A 213 4.73 30.92 -22.89
N LEU A 214 3.63 30.90 -22.13
CA LEU A 214 3.37 29.87 -21.14
C LEU A 214 3.33 28.47 -21.77
N ILE A 215 2.64 28.29 -22.89
CA ILE A 215 2.62 27.02 -23.63
C ILE A 215 4.04 26.60 -24.01
N THR A 216 4.83 27.48 -24.62
CA THR A 216 6.21 27.18 -25.01
C THR A 216 7.08 26.78 -23.82
N GLN A 217 6.99 27.51 -22.70
CA GLN A 217 7.77 27.21 -21.50
C GLN A 217 7.37 25.86 -20.88
N VAL A 218 6.06 25.58 -20.77
CA VAL A 218 5.58 24.31 -20.21
C VAL A 218 5.92 23.15 -21.15
N THR A 219 5.74 23.29 -22.47
CA THR A 219 6.14 22.27 -23.45
C THR A 219 7.64 21.98 -23.37
N ALA A 220 8.49 23.01 -23.33
CA ALA A 220 9.93 22.81 -23.20
C ALA A 220 10.32 22.07 -21.90
N LEU A 221 9.61 22.34 -20.80
CA LEU A 221 9.83 21.63 -19.53
C LEU A 221 9.39 20.16 -19.60
N ILE A 222 8.27 19.87 -20.26
CA ILE A 222 7.77 18.49 -20.45
C ILE A 222 8.73 17.73 -21.37
N ASP A 223 9.08 18.28 -22.52
CA ASP A 223 9.96 17.65 -23.51
C ASP A 223 11.36 17.38 -22.96
N ALA A 224 11.91 18.30 -22.16
CA ALA A 224 13.20 18.13 -21.51
C ALA A 224 13.21 17.00 -20.47
N ASN A 225 12.05 16.71 -19.86
CA ASN A 225 11.89 15.61 -18.93
C ASN A 225 11.70 14.28 -19.66
N GLU A 226 10.98 14.27 -20.79
CA GLU A 226 10.81 13.08 -21.65
C GLU A 226 12.13 12.62 -22.31
N GLN A 227 13.08 13.53 -22.56
CA GLN A 227 14.41 13.18 -23.09
C GLN A 227 15.40 12.63 -22.05
N ARG A 228 15.07 12.71 -20.76
CA ARG A 228 15.91 12.24 -19.65
C ARG A 228 15.47 10.91 -19.04
N GLY A 229 14.25 10.44 -19.34
CA GLY A 229 13.78 9.09 -19.04
C GLY A 229 14.16 8.11 -20.13
#